data_AF-A0A453FIJ3-F1
#
_entry.id   AF-A0A453FIJ3-F1
#
_cell.length_a   1.000
_cell.length_b   1.000
_cell.length_c   1.000
_cell.angle_alpha   90.00
_cell.angle_beta   90.00
_cell.angle_gamma   90.00
#
_symmetry.space_group_name_H-M   'P 1'
#
loop_
_entity.id
_entity.type
_entity.pdbx_description
1 polymer ?
#
loop_
_entity_poly.entity_id
_entity_poly.type
_entity_poly.pdbx_seq_one_letter_code
_entity_poly.pdbx_strand_id
1 'polypeptide(L)'
;QLLAGEYKDIAKLPITFEGLRILSVSLDFSRESEAVFLVKLLQSCPSLQQLTVSAAENKMTEASFSFADHKKMLAKASCLTNSLLKIKFLGFKSGEYEKDLLVFLLNRTNKLKKIGVQFPASEETAVKWALSVRPAPIERRSTMFNKGYLQLEYT
;
A
#
# COMPACT_ATOMS: atom_id res chain seq x y z
N GLN A 1 2.17 -4.91 22.75
CA GLN A 1 2.27 -3.61 22.03
C GLN A 1 3.68 -3.08 22.30
N LEU A 2 4.64 -3.26 21.39
CA LEU A 2 6.06 -3.02 21.70
C LEU A 2 6.79 -2.13 20.68
N LEU A 3 6.08 -1.56 19.70
CA LEU A 3 6.72 -0.88 18.57
C LEU A 3 6.19 0.55 18.30
N ALA A 4 5.17 1.03 19.01
CA ALA A 4 4.49 2.28 18.61
C ALA A 4 5.19 3.57 19.09
N GLY A 5 5.94 3.52 20.20
CA GLY A 5 6.59 4.70 20.78
C GLY A 5 7.93 5.06 20.13
N GLU A 6 8.74 4.05 19.81
CA GLU A 6 10.14 4.25 19.37
C GLU A 6 10.25 4.84 17.95
N TYR A 7 9.20 4.73 17.13
CA TYR A 7 9.26 5.22 15.75
C TYR A 7 8.79 6.66 15.57
N LYS A 8 8.31 7.39 16.58
CA LYS A 8 7.95 8.81 16.36
C LYS A 8 9.19 9.68 16.12
N ASP A 9 10.29 9.42 16.82
CA ASP A 9 11.50 10.26 16.75
C ASP A 9 12.57 9.80 15.74
N ILE A 10 12.46 8.57 15.22
CA ILE A 10 13.46 8.02 14.29
C ILE A 10 13.15 8.50 12.86
N ALA A 11 13.85 9.49 12.33
CA ALA A 11 13.59 10.03 10.98
C ALA A 11 13.67 8.97 9.85
N LYS A 12 14.51 7.94 10.00
CA LYS A 12 14.71 6.83 9.06
C LYS A 12 15.16 5.58 9.82
N LEU A 13 14.73 4.39 9.41
CA LEU A 13 15.26 3.15 9.99
C LEU A 13 16.79 3.13 9.82
N PRO A 14 17.55 2.67 10.82
CA PRO A 14 19.02 2.67 10.78
C PRO A 14 19.61 1.69 9.76
N ILE A 15 18.76 0.89 9.11
CA ILE A 15 19.14 -0.18 8.21
C ILE A 15 18.57 0.10 6.81
N THR A 16 19.37 -0.22 5.80
CA THR A 16 18.93 -0.34 4.41
C THR A 16 18.96 -1.81 4.01
N PHE A 17 17.84 -2.31 3.48
CA PHE A 17 17.68 -3.67 2.98
C PHE A 17 18.01 -3.74 1.49
N GLU A 18 19.29 -3.64 1.14
CA GLU A 18 19.76 -3.60 -0.26
C GLU A 18 19.31 -4.82 -1.08
N GLY A 19 19.20 -5.99 -0.44
CA GLY A 19 18.81 -7.26 -1.05
C GLY A 19 17.30 -7.52 -1.08
N LEU A 20 16.47 -6.79 -0.32
CA LEU A 20 15.06 -7.14 -0.18
C LEU A 20 14.29 -6.82 -1.46
N ARG A 21 13.72 -7.86 -2.09
CA ARG A 21 12.94 -7.75 -3.34
C ARG A 21 11.44 -7.94 -3.12
N ILE A 22 11.06 -8.66 -2.09
CA ILE A 22 9.67 -9.01 -1.79
C ILE A 22 9.40 -8.63 -0.35
N LEU A 23 8.37 -7.83 -0.14
CA LEU A 23 7.93 -7.40 1.18
C LEU A 23 6.44 -7.67 1.30
N SER A 24 6.07 -8.37 2.37
CA SER A 24 4.68 -8.56 2.77
C SER A 24 4.52 -8.04 4.19
N VAL A 25 3.56 -7.16 4.40
CA VAL A 25 3.26 -6.57 5.70
C VAL A 25 1.76 -6.63 5.98
N SER A 26 1.44 -6.81 7.26
CA SER A 26 0.08 -6.69 7.79
C SER A 26 0.07 -5.50 8.73
N LEU A 27 -0.79 -4.52 8.45
CA LEU A 27 -0.80 -3.23 9.13
C LEU A 27 -2.23 -2.80 9.45
N ASP A 28 -2.37 -2.12 10.57
CA ASP A 28 -3.57 -1.43 10.99
C ASP A 28 -3.47 0.06 10.65
N PHE A 29 -4.09 0.45 9.53
CA PHE A 29 -4.11 1.84 9.08
C PHE A 29 -5.02 2.75 9.92
N SER A 30 -5.69 2.24 10.97
CA SER A 30 -6.27 3.12 12.00
C SER A 30 -5.20 3.68 12.95
N ARG A 31 -3.97 3.13 12.91
CA ARG A 31 -2.85 3.52 13.77
C ARG A 31 -1.78 4.25 12.97
N GLU A 32 -1.61 5.54 13.24
CA GLU A 32 -0.60 6.39 12.58
C GLU A 32 0.80 5.78 12.64
N SER A 33 1.18 5.18 13.77
CA SER A 33 2.48 4.52 13.93
C SER A 33 2.74 3.42 12.89
N GLU A 34 1.72 2.68 12.49
CA GLU A 34 1.84 1.59 11.52
C GLU A 34 1.91 2.13 10.08
N ALA A 35 1.18 3.20 9.80
CA ALA A 35 1.34 3.96 8.57
C ALA A 35 2.77 4.52 8.43
N VAL A 36 3.29 5.17 9.48
CA VAL A 36 4.67 5.69 9.53
C VAL A 36 5.70 4.57 9.38
N PHE A 37 5.46 3.42 10.01
CA PHE A 37 6.31 2.25 9.87
C PHE A 37 6.41 1.78 8.42
N LEU A 38 5.29 1.67 7.69
CA LEU A 38 5.30 1.34 6.26
C LEU A 38 6.15 2.32 5.46
N VAL A 39 5.97 3.62 5.70
CA VAL A 39 6.73 4.66 4.99
C VAL A 39 8.23 4.45 5.18
N LYS A 40 8.68 4.29 6.43
CA LYS A 40 10.10 4.13 6.75
C LYS A 40 10.66 2.81 6.20
N LEU A 41 9.86 1.76 6.22
CA LEU A 41 10.24 0.47 5.67
C LEU A 41 10.45 0.55 4.16
N LEU A 42 9.54 1.19 3.42
CA LEU A 42 9.70 1.40 1.97
C LEU A 42 10.92 2.27 1.63
N GLN A 43 11.21 3.29 2.44
CA GLN A 43 12.42 4.11 2.28
C GLN A 43 13.72 3.31 2.49
N SER A 44 13.67 2.25 3.28
CA SER A 44 14.81 1.37 3.55
C SER A 44 14.93 0.20 2.56
N CYS A 45 14.03 0.04 1.58
CA CYS A 45 14.05 -1.09 0.65
C CYS A 45 14.26 -0.63 -0.80
N PRO A 46 15.44 -0.06 -1.17
CA PRO A 46 15.64 0.62 -2.45
C PRO A 46 15.45 -0.28 -3.69
N SER A 47 15.58 -1.59 -3.52
CA SER A 47 15.47 -2.58 -4.59
C SER A 47 14.15 -3.37 -4.56
N LEU A 48 13.16 -2.92 -3.78
CA LEU A 48 11.89 -3.64 -3.64
C LEU A 48 11.17 -3.78 -4.98
N GLN A 49 10.77 -5.01 -5.32
CA GLN A 49 10.07 -5.34 -6.57
C GLN A 49 8.62 -5.72 -6.36
N GLN A 50 8.28 -6.29 -5.20
CA GLN A 50 6.93 -6.75 -4.89
C GLN A 50 6.55 -6.31 -3.48
N LEU A 51 5.42 -5.61 -3.39
CA LEU A 51 4.83 -5.16 -2.14
C LEU A 51 3.47 -5.83 -1.96
N THR A 52 3.26 -6.49 -0.83
CA THR A 52 1.94 -6.91 -0.36
C THR A 52 1.60 -6.19 0.93
N VAL A 53 0.48 -5.48 0.93
CA VAL A 53 -0.10 -4.82 2.10
C VAL A 53 -1.40 -5.54 2.45
N SER A 54 -1.53 -6.00 3.68
CA SER A 54 -2.75 -6.62 4.19
C SER A 54 -3.29 -5.82 5.37
N ALA A 55 -4.61 -5.65 5.42
CA ALA A 55 -5.24 -5.03 6.57
C ALA A 55 -5.15 -5.99 7.78
N ALA A 56 -4.62 -5.52 8.90
CA ALA A 56 -4.72 -6.22 10.17
C ALA A 56 -6.20 -6.24 10.61
N GLU A 57 -6.69 -7.38 11.08
CA GLU A 57 -8.08 -7.55 11.46
C GLU A 57 -8.40 -6.79 12.76
N ASN A 58 -8.85 -5.54 12.65
CA ASN A 58 -9.32 -4.75 13.78
C ASN A 58 -10.68 -4.09 13.51
N LYS A 59 -11.41 -3.81 14.60
CA LYS A 59 -12.73 -3.18 14.58
C LYS A 59 -12.62 -1.78 13.96
N MET A 60 -13.60 -1.44 13.12
CA MET A 60 -13.73 -0.15 12.41
C MET A 60 -13.57 1.03 13.37
N THR A 61 -12.36 1.55 13.45
CA THR A 61 -12.10 2.93 13.88
C THR A 61 -11.47 3.61 12.68
N GLU A 62 -12.15 4.62 12.16
CA GLU A 62 -11.62 5.44 11.06
C GLU A 62 -10.30 6.09 11.50
N ALA A 63 -9.35 6.17 10.57
CA ALA A 63 -8.07 6.80 10.83
C ALA A 63 -8.28 8.28 11.15
N SER A 64 -7.80 8.74 12.30
CA SER A 64 -7.90 10.15 12.70
C SER A 64 -6.76 11.03 12.17
N PHE A 65 -5.98 10.54 11.20
CA PHE A 65 -4.76 11.17 10.71
C PHE A 65 -4.73 11.27 9.19
N SER A 66 -4.09 12.31 8.67
CA SER A 66 -4.09 12.63 7.24
C SER A 66 -3.01 11.87 6.47
N PHE A 67 -3.34 11.43 5.24
CA PHE A 67 -2.34 10.91 4.30
C PHE A 67 -1.35 11.99 3.80
N ALA A 68 -1.72 13.26 3.86
CA ALA A 68 -0.93 14.36 3.28
C ALA A 68 0.51 14.43 3.83
N ASP A 69 0.68 14.19 5.13
CA ASP A 69 1.99 14.22 5.78
C ASP A 69 2.87 13.04 5.34
N HIS A 70 2.28 11.84 5.27
CA HIS A 70 2.97 10.63 4.83
C HIS A 70 3.31 10.65 3.34
N LYS A 71 2.51 11.33 2.51
CA LYS A 71 2.74 11.48 1.07
C LYS A 71 4.13 12.04 0.76
N LYS A 72 4.55 13.11 1.46
CA LYS A 72 5.86 13.75 1.28
C LYS A 72 7.00 12.81 1.64
N MET A 73 6.81 11.98 2.66
CA MET A 73 7.81 11.02 3.10
C MET A 73 7.90 9.82 2.15
N LEU A 74 6.75 9.28 1.71
CA LEU A 74 6.69 8.20 0.72
C LEU A 74 7.33 8.59 -0.62
N ALA A 75 7.22 9.86 -1.02
CA ALA A 75 7.85 10.35 -2.24
C ALA A 75 9.38 10.17 -2.27
N LYS A 76 10.02 9.99 -1.10
CA LYS A 76 11.46 9.72 -0.93
C LYS A 76 11.83 8.24 -1.08
N ALA A 77 10.86 7.33 -1.10
CA ALA A 77 11.12 5.90 -1.27
C ALA A 77 11.49 5.61 -2.74
N SER A 78 12.79 5.41 -2.98
CA SER A 78 13.33 5.21 -4.33
C SER A 78 12.79 3.98 -5.04
N CYS A 79 12.38 2.95 -4.29
CA CYS A 79 11.81 1.74 -4.87
C CYS A 79 10.55 2.01 -5.69
N LEU A 80 9.74 3.01 -5.31
CA LEU A 80 8.52 3.36 -6.03
C LEU A 80 8.84 3.76 -7.48
N THR A 81 9.88 4.55 -7.71
CA THR A 81 10.22 5.01 -9.07
C THR A 81 11.14 4.03 -9.81
N ASN A 82 11.94 3.24 -9.08
CA ASN A 82 13.11 2.58 -9.68
C ASN A 82 12.97 1.06 -9.85
N SER A 83 12.22 0.38 -8.98
CA SER A 83 12.27 -1.08 -8.88
C SER A 83 10.93 -1.77 -8.66
N LEU A 84 9.93 -1.09 -8.10
CA LEU A 84 8.67 -1.71 -7.72
C LEU A 84 7.85 -2.08 -8.97
N LEU A 85 7.56 -3.37 -9.11
CA LEU A 85 6.88 -3.95 -10.27
C LEU A 85 5.47 -4.45 -9.94
N LYS A 86 5.26 -4.93 -8.71
CA LYS A 86 3.99 -5.55 -8.30
C LYS A 86 3.52 -5.02 -6.96
N ILE A 87 2.24 -4.70 -6.88
CA ILE A 87 1.58 -4.28 -5.65
C ILE A 87 0.37 -5.17 -5.42
N LYS A 88 0.16 -5.62 -4.18
CA LYS A 88 -1.04 -6.35 -3.78
C LYS A 88 -1.61 -5.76 -2.51
N PHE A 89 -2.89 -5.45 -2.53
CA PHE A 89 -3.68 -5.13 -1.35
C PHE A 89 -4.57 -6.31 -1.00
N LEU A 90 -4.56 -6.73 0.26
CA LEU A 90 -5.35 -7.83 0.78
C LEU A 90 -6.28 -7.34 1.89
N GLY A 91 -7.59 -7.51 1.70
CA GLY A 91 -8.59 -7.03 2.66
C GLY A 91 -8.76 -5.51 2.65
N PHE A 92 -8.56 -4.86 1.50
CA PHE A 92 -8.71 -3.42 1.31
C PHE A 92 -10.10 -2.95 1.76
N LYS A 93 -10.15 -1.86 2.52
CA LYS A 93 -11.36 -1.11 2.84
C LYS A 93 -11.18 0.32 2.35
N SER A 94 -12.23 0.98 1.88
CA SER A 94 -12.12 2.33 1.30
C SER A 94 -12.05 3.48 2.30
N GLY A 95 -11.52 3.22 3.51
CA GLY A 95 -11.17 4.29 4.44
C GLY A 95 -10.22 5.29 3.77
N GLU A 96 -10.30 6.57 4.14
CA GLU A 96 -9.60 7.67 3.46
C GLU A 96 -8.10 7.36 3.25
N TYR A 97 -7.43 6.86 4.30
CA TYR A 97 -6.00 6.57 4.25
C TYR A 97 -5.63 5.47 3.24
N GLU A 98 -6.31 4.32 3.27
CA GLU A 98 -6.00 3.18 2.37
C GLU A 98 -6.27 3.54 0.92
N LYS A 99 -7.36 4.28 0.67
CA LYS A 99 -7.73 4.79 -0.65
C LYS A 99 -6.67 5.73 -1.20
N ASP A 100 -6.22 6.70 -0.42
CA ASP A 100 -5.19 7.66 -0.83
C ASP A 100 -3.83 6.99 -1.02
N LEU A 101 -3.47 6.03 -0.16
CA LEU A 101 -2.26 5.22 -0.31
C LEU A 101 -2.28 4.43 -1.62
N LEU A 102 -3.39 3.74 -1.93
CA LEU A 102 -3.56 2.99 -3.17
C LEU A 102 -3.37 3.90 -4.40
N VAL A 103 -4.09 5.02 -4.45
CA VAL A 103 -4.00 6.01 -5.55
C VAL A 103 -2.59 6.58 -5.66
N PHE A 104 -1.94 6.89 -4.54
CA PHE A 104 -0.57 7.40 -4.54
C PHE A 104 0.43 6.38 -5.10
N LEU A 105 0.39 5.14 -4.61
CA LEU A 105 1.30 4.10 -5.08
C LEU A 105 1.09 3.81 -6.58
N LEU A 106 -0.16 3.79 -7.01
CA LEU A 106 -0.53 3.56 -8.41
C LEU A 106 0.06 4.62 -9.34
N ASN A 107 0.00 5.90 -8.95
CA ASN A 107 0.51 7.03 -9.73
C ASN A 107 2.03 7.19 -9.63
N ARG A 108 2.63 6.86 -8.48
CA ARG A 108 4.07 7.05 -8.26
C ARG A 108 4.92 5.92 -8.80
N THR A 109 4.33 4.73 -8.99
CA THR A 109 5.10 3.54 -9.37
C THR A 109 5.33 3.46 -10.87
N ASN A 110 6.43 4.04 -11.35
CA ASN A 110 6.68 4.20 -12.80
C ASN A 110 6.83 2.86 -13.53
N LYS A 111 7.43 1.85 -12.89
CA LYS A 111 7.68 0.52 -13.48
C LYS A 111 6.63 -0.52 -13.10
N LEU A 112 5.49 -0.08 -12.57
CA LEU A 112 4.41 -0.98 -12.14
C LEU A 112 3.96 -1.83 -13.33
N LYS A 113 4.03 -3.15 -13.19
CA LYS A 113 3.53 -4.14 -14.15
C LYS A 113 2.22 -4.76 -13.71
N LYS A 114 1.95 -4.79 -12.41
CA LYS A 114 0.76 -5.44 -11.85
C LYS A 114 0.32 -4.81 -10.55
N ILE A 115 -0.97 -4.56 -10.41
CA ILE A 115 -1.60 -4.26 -9.13
C ILE A 115 -2.81 -5.15 -8.92
N GLY A 116 -2.95 -5.72 -7.73
CA GLY A 116 -4.09 -6.54 -7.34
C GLY A 116 -4.70 -6.04 -6.04
N VAL A 117 -6.02 -5.95 -5.97
CA VAL A 117 -6.74 -5.48 -4.78
C VAL A 117 -7.81 -6.52 -4.46
N GLN A 118 -7.70 -7.14 -3.28
CA GLN A 118 -8.75 -7.96 -2.68
C GLN A 118 -9.57 -7.10 -1.73
N PHE A 119 -10.89 -7.14 -1.85
CA PHE A 119 -11.82 -6.28 -1.11
C PHE A 119 -13.15 -7.03 -0.84
N PRO A 120 -13.90 -6.68 0.23
CA PRO A 120 -15.26 -7.17 0.40
C PRO A 120 -16.20 -6.54 -0.64
N ALA A 121 -17.29 -7.22 -0.99
CA ALA A 121 -18.20 -6.79 -2.07
C ALA A 121 -18.73 -5.34 -1.92
N SER A 122 -18.88 -4.84 -0.68
CA SER A 122 -19.29 -3.46 -0.38
C SER A 122 -18.35 -2.39 -0.92
N GLU A 123 -17.08 -2.72 -1.13
CA GLU A 123 -16.02 -1.77 -1.51
C GLU A 123 -15.78 -1.71 -3.02
N GLU A 124 -16.54 -2.49 -3.82
CA GLU A 124 -16.29 -2.65 -5.25
C GLU A 124 -16.24 -1.31 -5.99
N THR A 125 -17.21 -0.43 -5.74
CA THR A 125 -17.29 0.88 -6.40
C THR A 125 -16.07 1.74 -6.07
N ALA A 126 -15.64 1.74 -4.81
CA ALA A 126 -14.48 2.52 -4.37
C ALA A 126 -13.17 1.99 -4.97
N VAL A 127 -13.01 0.66 -5.02
CA VAL A 127 -11.82 0.04 -5.64
C VAL A 127 -11.76 0.30 -7.14
N LYS A 128 -12.88 0.17 -7.84
CA LYS A 128 -12.96 0.49 -9.28
C LYS A 128 -12.57 1.95 -9.55
N TRP A 129 -13.12 2.88 -8.77
CA TRP A 129 -12.76 4.29 -8.87
C TRP A 129 -11.26 4.49 -8.62
N ALA A 130 -10.71 3.93 -7.54
CA ALA A 130 -9.31 4.13 -7.17
C ALA A 130 -8.35 3.57 -8.23
N LEU A 131 -8.71 2.45 -8.87
CA LEU A 131 -7.91 1.83 -9.92
C LEU A 131 -8.08 2.52 -11.28
N SER A 132 -9.20 3.20 -11.53
CA SER A 132 -9.42 3.98 -12.77
C SER A 132 -8.52 5.21 -12.92
N VAL A 133 -7.87 5.67 -11.84
CA VAL A 133 -6.95 6.84 -11.89
C VAL A 133 -5.74 6.59 -12.78
N ARG A 134 -5.41 5.32 -13.06
CA ARG A 134 -4.36 4.94 -14.00
C ARG A 134 -4.88 3.85 -14.94
N PRO A 135 -5.14 4.19 -16.22
CA PRO A 135 -5.66 3.22 -17.19
C PRO A 135 -4.66 2.07 -17.38
N ALA A 136 -5.18 0.86 -17.43
CA ALA A 136 -4.41 -0.36 -17.66
C ALA A 136 -4.91 -1.06 -18.93
N PRO A 137 -4.02 -1.64 -19.73
CA PRO A 137 -4.40 -2.39 -20.93
C PRO A 137 -5.14 -3.70 -20.60
N ILE A 138 -4.90 -4.29 -19.44
CA ILE A 138 -5.50 -5.57 -19.04
C ILE A 138 -6.10 -5.44 -17.65
N GLU A 139 -7.40 -5.73 -17.55
CA GLU A 139 -8.12 -5.88 -16.29
C GLU A 139 -8.59 -7.33 -16.13
N ARG A 140 -8.32 -7.93 -14.97
CA ARG A 140 -8.79 -9.26 -14.59
C ARG A 140 -9.57 -9.17 -13.30
N ARG A 141 -10.72 -9.84 -13.28
CA ARG A 141 -11.60 -9.91 -12.11
C ARG A 141 -11.79 -11.36 -11.68
N SER A 142 -11.80 -11.57 -10.37
CA SER A 142 -12.16 -12.85 -9.77
C SER A 142 -13.00 -12.60 -8.52
N THR A 143 -13.90 -13.53 -8.22
CA THR A 143 -14.70 -13.54 -7.01
C THR A 143 -14.52 -14.90 -6.36
N MET A 144 -14.02 -14.92 -5.13
CA MET A 144 -13.91 -16.14 -4.32
C MET A 144 -14.23 -15.80 -2.87
N PHE A 145 -14.99 -16.67 -2.18
CA PHE A 145 -15.31 -16.54 -0.75
C PHE A 145 -15.89 -15.16 -0.36
N ASN A 146 -16.85 -14.64 -1.14
CA ASN A 146 -17.48 -13.32 -0.95
C ASN A 146 -16.51 -12.12 -0.97
N LYS A 147 -15.27 -12.33 -1.43
CA LYS A 147 -14.28 -11.28 -1.64
C LYS A 147 -14.11 -11.05 -3.13
N GLY A 148 -14.22 -9.79 -3.54
CA GLY A 148 -13.81 -9.35 -4.86
C GLY A 148 -12.29 -9.30 -4.95
N TYR A 149 -11.75 -9.64 -6.10
CA TYR A 149 -10.37 -9.39 -6.47
C TYR A 149 -10.34 -8.73 -7.84
N LEU A 150 -9.75 -7.55 -7.91
CA LEU A 150 -9.52 -6.83 -9.17
C LEU A 150 -8.02 -6.67 -9.37
N GLN A 151 -7.55 -7.03 -10.56
CA GLN A 151 -6.15 -6.95 -10.94
C GLN A 151 -6.00 -6.18 -12.24
N LEU A 152 -5.09 -5.21 -12.24
CA LEU A 152 -4.64 -4.52 -13.43
C LEU A 152 -3.23 -4.98 -13.80
N GLU A 153 -2.98 -5.15 -15.09
CA GLU A 153 -1.65 -5.40 -15.64
C GLU A 153 -1.27 -4.29 -16.61
N TYR A 154 -0.02 -3.84 -16.53
CA TYR A 154 0.55 -2.77 -17.33
C TYR A 154 1.69 -3.35 -18.20
N THR A 155 1.76 -2.88 -19.44
CA THR A 155 2.81 -3.24 -20.42
C THR A 155 4.13 -2.55 -20.11
#